data_AF-A0A5E4N3N9-F1
#
_entry.id   AF-A0A5E4N3N9-F1
#
_cell.length_a   1.000
_cell.length_b   1.000
_cell.length_c   1.000
_cell.angle_alpha   90.00
_cell.angle_beta   90.00
_cell.angle_gamma   90.00
#
_symmetry.space_group_name_H-M   'P 1'
#
loop_
_entity.id
_entity.type
_entity.pdbx_description
1 polymer ?
#
loop_
_entity_poly.entity_id
_entity_poly.type
_entity_poly.pdbx_seq_one_letter_code
_entity_poly.pdbx_strand_id
1 'polypeptide(L)'
;MKFDIHISGPKLSIHHKTISEIFMAQLNNSSDTFGIDCSTGIEYSYPKLKNDVLSVATTLQKENVGYGDIVMTIDYGSYEGQVVLLAGILVGATVTALDYNLRKKHLLKLINESKPEVMFCSDYSTKTIADILYDIVHKPAFKISKSVYDGFTTYSSIIASSTNLFVQPSKSVNKNRPCALIYSSGTTGVPKGIYLSEDAIKYALTSFKTLLLEEPVENRFMITSPIFWYTGFLLLMLSIHFGKPRLFFSSRPSAEQILCSIEKFKPTFTMTGVSAINEMMCCQMANGHKYNIESLTSLMIGGSPMRPELQETITENLLHGRIPIKQGYGITEQGVVAVWPMQSDINTVKTGSVGRPAAGIRIKIVSLETGECVGPNVKGEIYVKSVSNMIGYAYDMKKNVLSYDEHGWFKTGDVGYYTNDCCLFIVGRIKELMIYKGLRVDIFCGVVRVFQ
;
A
#
# COMPACT_ATOMS: atom_id res chain seq x y z
N MET A 1 -27.03 -26.68 12.93
CA MET A 1 -26.85 -25.21 12.92
C MET A 1 -25.39 -24.93 12.62
N LYS A 2 -25.04 -24.32 11.48
CA LYS A 2 -23.67 -23.82 11.28
C LYS A 2 -23.54 -22.54 12.12
N PHE A 3 -22.68 -22.55 13.12
CA PHE A 3 -22.43 -21.36 13.93
C PHE A 3 -21.61 -20.36 13.09
N ASP A 4 -22.11 -19.12 12.94
CA ASP A 4 -21.40 -18.03 12.28
C ASP A 4 -20.38 -17.41 13.27
N ILE A 5 -19.34 -18.18 13.61
CA ILE A 5 -18.30 -17.76 14.53
C ILE A 5 -17.32 -16.84 13.78
N HIS A 6 -17.28 -15.58 14.19
CA HIS A 6 -16.35 -14.60 13.64
C HIS A 6 -15.96 -13.55 14.70
N ILE A 7 -14.79 -12.96 14.52
CA ILE A 7 -14.35 -11.78 15.26
C ILE A 7 -14.61 -10.53 14.42
N SER A 8 -14.96 -9.43 15.06
CA SER A 8 -15.29 -8.16 14.39
C SER A 8 -14.45 -7.03 14.96
N GLY A 9 -14.01 -6.14 14.09
CA GLY A 9 -13.37 -4.90 14.50
C GLY A 9 -14.41 -3.85 14.90
N PRO A 10 -13.95 -2.68 15.38
CA PRO A 10 -14.82 -1.56 15.70
C PRO A 10 -15.71 -1.17 14.51
N LYS A 11 -16.88 -0.58 14.79
CA LYS A 11 -17.71 0.01 13.74
C LYS A 11 -16.99 1.23 13.15
N LEU A 12 -17.09 1.39 11.84
CA LEU A 12 -16.48 2.50 11.10
C LEU A 12 -17.56 3.49 10.65
N SER A 13 -17.43 4.75 11.03
CA SER A 13 -18.26 5.86 10.51
C SER A 13 -17.57 6.53 9.33
N ILE A 14 -18.30 6.79 8.25
CA ILE A 14 -17.72 7.24 6.98
C ILE A 14 -18.11 8.69 6.70
N HIS A 15 -17.19 9.44 6.11
CA HIS A 15 -17.48 10.77 5.58
C HIS A 15 -18.15 10.69 4.21
N HIS A 16 -19.12 11.58 3.94
CA HIS A 16 -19.78 11.65 2.63
C HIS A 16 -18.94 12.28 1.50
N LYS A 17 -17.77 12.85 1.81
CA LYS A 17 -16.92 13.52 0.82
C LYS A 17 -16.20 12.52 -0.09
N THR A 18 -15.97 12.90 -1.35
CA THR A 18 -15.11 12.13 -2.26
C THR A 18 -13.63 12.26 -1.89
N ILE A 19 -12.78 11.37 -2.40
CA ILE A 19 -11.32 11.51 -2.23
C ILE A 19 -10.84 12.83 -2.83
N SER A 20 -11.32 13.19 -4.01
CA SER A 20 -10.94 14.42 -4.69
C SER A 20 -11.40 15.67 -3.91
N GLU A 21 -12.57 15.63 -3.25
CA GLU A 21 -13.03 16.70 -2.35
C GLU A 21 -12.17 16.83 -1.09
N ILE A 22 -11.82 15.69 -0.46
CA ILE A 22 -10.90 15.68 0.70
C ILE A 22 -9.55 16.25 0.29
N PHE A 23 -9.02 15.79 -0.85
CA PHE A 23 -7.73 16.22 -1.37
C PHE A 23 -7.72 17.72 -1.68
N MET A 24 -8.72 18.24 -2.39
CA MET A 24 -8.80 19.67 -2.66
C MET A 24 -8.97 20.52 -1.41
N ALA A 25 -9.74 20.03 -0.43
CA ALA A 25 -9.81 20.71 0.87
C ALA A 25 -8.42 20.79 1.52
N GLN A 26 -7.63 19.71 1.47
CA GLN A 26 -6.26 19.73 1.99
C GLN A 26 -5.35 20.69 1.23
N LEU A 27 -5.36 20.63 -0.11
CA LEU A 27 -4.56 21.52 -0.96
C LEU A 27 -4.88 23.00 -0.74
N ASN A 28 -6.13 23.32 -0.43
CA ASN A 28 -6.58 24.70 -0.20
C ASN A 28 -6.27 25.21 1.20
N ASN A 29 -6.27 24.34 2.20
CA ASN A 29 -6.20 24.74 3.61
C ASN A 29 -4.81 24.58 4.23
N SER A 30 -3.89 23.87 3.58
CA SER A 30 -2.52 23.66 4.10
C SER A 30 -1.49 24.52 3.39
N SER A 31 -0.67 25.21 4.19
CA SER A 31 0.55 25.90 3.76
C SER A 31 1.83 25.12 4.09
N ASP A 32 1.74 24.08 4.91
CA ASP A 32 2.90 23.38 5.49
C ASP A 32 3.60 22.43 4.50
N THR A 33 4.60 21.71 5.01
CA THR A 33 5.29 20.64 4.29
C THR A 33 4.32 19.50 3.94
N PHE A 34 4.23 19.15 2.66
CA PHE A 34 3.57 17.94 2.19
C PHE A 34 4.44 16.69 2.42
N GLY A 35 5.72 16.78 2.06
CA GLY A 35 6.65 15.68 2.30
C GLY A 35 8.08 16.01 1.94
N ILE A 36 8.99 15.16 2.40
CA ILE A 36 10.43 15.23 2.11
C ILE A 36 10.80 13.95 1.36
N ASP A 37 11.46 14.11 0.21
CA ASP A 37 12.11 12.99 -0.47
C ASP A 37 13.47 12.75 0.19
N CYS A 38 13.56 11.69 0.98
CA CYS A 38 14.78 11.31 1.68
C CYS A 38 15.91 10.89 0.73
N SER A 39 15.63 10.52 -0.52
CA SER A 39 16.67 10.23 -1.52
C SER A 39 17.42 11.49 -1.97
N THR A 40 16.76 12.66 -1.96
CA THR A 40 17.31 13.92 -2.47
C THR A 40 17.47 14.99 -1.40
N GLY A 41 16.80 14.83 -0.25
CA GLY A 41 16.68 15.83 0.81
C GLY A 41 15.75 17.00 0.47
N ILE A 42 15.07 16.96 -0.68
CA ILE A 42 14.17 18.03 -1.12
C ILE A 42 12.87 17.98 -0.32
N GLU A 43 12.49 19.14 0.20
CA GLU A 43 11.21 19.36 0.85
C GLU A 43 10.19 19.95 -0.13
N TYR A 44 8.98 19.37 -0.13
CA TYR A 44 7.86 19.80 -0.96
C TYR A 44 6.74 20.32 -0.08
N SER A 45 6.26 21.53 -0.34
CA SER A 45 5.15 22.17 0.37
C SER A 45 3.80 21.87 -0.28
N TYR A 46 2.71 22.00 0.49
CA TYR A 46 1.34 21.91 -0.05
C TYR A 46 1.05 22.95 -1.14
N PRO A 47 1.49 24.23 -1.05
CA PRO A 47 1.36 25.18 -2.15
C PRO A 47 2.03 24.73 -3.45
N LYS A 48 3.25 24.16 -3.36
CA LYS A 48 3.92 23.59 -4.54
C LYS A 48 3.13 22.40 -5.09
N LEU A 49 2.70 21.48 -4.22
CA LEU A 49 1.88 20.34 -4.61
C LEU A 49 0.60 20.78 -5.32
N LYS A 50 -0.10 21.77 -4.79
CA LYS A 50 -1.32 22.32 -5.39
C LYS A 50 -1.05 22.85 -6.79
N ASN A 51 -0.03 23.68 -6.95
CA ASN A 51 0.34 24.24 -8.25
C ASN A 51 0.63 23.12 -9.26
N ASP A 52 1.46 22.16 -8.87
CA ASP A 52 1.92 21.09 -9.75
C ASP A 52 0.78 20.12 -10.13
N VAL A 53 -0.06 19.74 -9.16
CA VAL A 53 -1.23 18.87 -9.40
C VAL A 53 -2.24 19.56 -10.30
N LEU A 54 -2.56 20.84 -10.07
CA LEU A 54 -3.50 21.57 -10.92
C LEU A 54 -2.95 21.78 -12.34
N SER A 55 -1.64 21.98 -12.47
CA SER A 55 -0.94 22.08 -13.76
C SER A 55 -1.10 20.79 -14.58
N VAL A 56 -0.77 19.65 -13.96
CA VAL A 56 -0.90 18.34 -14.61
C VAL A 56 -2.37 18.04 -14.89
N ALA A 57 -3.27 18.25 -13.93
CA ALA A 57 -4.70 17.98 -14.11
C ALA A 57 -5.33 18.83 -15.22
N THR A 58 -4.94 20.10 -15.36
CA THR A 58 -5.40 20.97 -16.46
C THR A 58 -4.94 20.43 -17.81
N THR A 59 -3.70 19.90 -17.87
CA THR A 59 -3.17 19.28 -19.09
C THR A 59 -3.91 17.97 -19.41
N LEU A 60 -4.15 17.12 -18.41
CA LEU A 60 -4.94 15.90 -18.58
C LEU A 60 -6.35 16.20 -19.12
N GLN A 61 -7.02 17.25 -18.64
CA GLN A 61 -8.32 17.66 -19.17
C GLN A 61 -8.26 18.14 -20.62
N LYS A 62 -7.20 18.86 -21.03
CA LYS A 62 -7.00 19.27 -22.43
C LYS A 62 -6.82 18.07 -23.37
N GLU A 63 -6.19 17.01 -22.86
CA GLU A 63 -6.06 15.72 -23.54
C GLU A 63 -7.33 14.84 -23.42
N ASN A 64 -8.43 15.39 -22.90
CA ASN A 64 -9.72 14.69 -22.68
C ASN A 64 -9.65 13.48 -21.73
N VAL A 65 -8.65 13.42 -20.87
CA VAL A 65 -8.47 12.35 -19.88
C VAL A 65 -9.45 12.53 -18.72
N GLY A 66 -10.19 11.48 -18.40
CA GLY A 66 -11.13 11.46 -17.29
C GLY A 66 -11.68 10.06 -17.00
N TYR A 67 -13.00 9.96 -16.90
CA TYR A 67 -13.67 8.72 -16.53
C TYR A 67 -13.50 7.62 -17.58
N GLY A 68 -13.00 6.47 -17.14
CA GLY A 68 -12.75 5.31 -17.99
C GLY A 68 -11.28 5.18 -18.41
N ASP A 69 -10.52 6.28 -18.30
CA ASP A 69 -9.11 6.30 -18.67
C ASP A 69 -8.21 5.85 -17.52
N ILE A 70 -7.02 5.40 -17.88
CA ILE A 70 -5.98 5.01 -16.93
C ILE A 70 -4.77 5.94 -17.04
N VAL A 71 -4.40 6.53 -15.90
CA VAL A 71 -3.15 7.28 -15.74
C VAL A 71 -2.14 6.38 -15.04
N MET A 72 -1.08 6.02 -15.75
CA MET A 72 -0.04 5.11 -15.28
C MET A 72 1.26 5.85 -14.95
N THR A 73 1.90 5.44 -13.86
CA THR A 73 3.30 5.78 -13.58
C THR A 73 4.16 4.52 -13.57
N ILE A 74 5.40 4.65 -14.05
CA ILE A 74 6.39 3.56 -14.03
C ILE A 74 7.59 4.10 -13.26
N ASP A 75 7.50 3.98 -11.94
CA ASP A 75 8.31 4.77 -11.02
C ASP A 75 8.33 4.17 -9.60
N TYR A 76 9.40 4.38 -8.84
CA TYR A 76 9.47 3.94 -7.44
C TYR A 76 8.51 4.75 -6.55
N GLY A 77 8.43 6.06 -6.80
CA GLY A 77 7.76 7.00 -5.91
C GLY A 77 8.39 8.38 -5.94
N SER A 78 8.88 8.85 -7.09
CA SER A 78 9.30 10.25 -7.25
C SER A 78 8.16 11.21 -6.94
N TYR A 79 8.50 12.44 -6.57
CA TYR A 79 7.49 13.49 -6.36
C TYR A 79 6.64 13.71 -7.61
N GLU A 80 7.28 13.79 -8.78
CA GLU A 80 6.60 14.02 -10.06
C GLU A 80 5.61 12.90 -10.40
N GLY A 81 6.02 11.64 -10.20
CA GLY A 81 5.14 10.49 -10.40
C GLY A 81 3.92 10.53 -9.47
N GLN A 82 4.09 10.94 -8.22
CA GLN A 82 2.97 11.10 -7.30
C GLN A 82 2.03 12.23 -7.74
N VAL A 83 2.56 13.37 -8.19
CA VAL A 83 1.76 14.47 -8.74
C VAL A 83 0.88 13.98 -9.89
N VAL A 84 1.43 13.19 -10.82
CA VAL A 84 0.68 12.62 -11.95
C VAL A 84 -0.45 11.70 -11.48
N LEU A 85 -0.21 10.83 -10.50
CA LEU A 85 -1.26 10.00 -9.90
C LEU A 85 -2.36 10.88 -9.26
N LEU A 86 -1.98 11.88 -8.47
CA LEU A 86 -2.93 12.75 -7.80
C LEU A 86 -3.76 13.59 -8.76
N ALA A 87 -3.14 14.07 -9.85
CA ALA A 87 -3.83 14.75 -10.94
C ALA A 87 -4.83 13.82 -11.65
N GLY A 88 -4.45 12.56 -11.90
CA GLY A 88 -5.34 11.53 -12.45
C GLY A 88 -6.59 11.31 -11.59
N ILE A 89 -6.42 11.19 -10.28
CA ILE A 89 -7.55 11.08 -9.33
C ILE A 89 -8.46 12.32 -9.41
N LEU A 90 -7.87 13.52 -9.51
CA LEU A 90 -8.61 14.78 -9.53
C LEU A 90 -9.53 14.90 -10.77
N VAL A 91 -9.03 14.51 -11.95
CA VAL A 91 -9.81 14.50 -13.22
C VAL A 91 -10.72 13.28 -13.36
N GLY A 92 -10.60 12.31 -12.46
CA GLY A 92 -11.44 11.13 -12.43
C GLY A 92 -10.92 9.92 -13.21
N ALA A 93 -9.66 9.92 -13.63
CA ALA A 93 -9.04 8.72 -14.17
C ALA A 93 -8.83 7.65 -13.08
N THR A 94 -8.69 6.40 -13.52
CA THR A 94 -8.15 5.33 -12.68
C THR A 94 -6.64 5.43 -12.66
N VAL A 95 -6.02 5.38 -11.49
CA VAL A 95 -4.56 5.53 -11.39
C VAL A 95 -3.87 4.21 -11.13
N THR A 96 -2.69 4.03 -11.69
CA THR A 96 -1.89 2.82 -11.50
C THR A 96 -0.41 3.13 -11.50
N ALA A 97 0.36 2.31 -10.81
CA ALA A 97 1.80 2.43 -10.75
C ALA A 97 2.46 1.06 -10.96
N LEU A 98 3.52 1.01 -11.75
CA LEU A 98 4.32 -0.19 -12.02
C LEU A 98 5.74 -0.02 -11.49
N ASP A 99 6.33 -1.14 -11.04
CA ASP A 99 7.74 -1.20 -10.69
C ASP A 99 8.60 -1.11 -11.96
N TYR A 100 9.45 -0.07 -12.01
CA TYR A 100 10.37 0.16 -13.13
C TYR A 100 11.41 -0.96 -13.29
N ASN A 101 11.64 -1.79 -12.26
CA ASN A 101 12.57 -2.92 -12.32
C ASN A 101 11.96 -4.17 -12.99
N LEU A 102 10.67 -4.16 -13.34
CA LEU A 102 10.08 -5.28 -14.06
C LEU A 102 10.78 -5.48 -15.41
N ARG A 103 10.96 -6.74 -15.80
CA ARG A 103 11.51 -7.08 -17.12
C ARG A 103 10.63 -6.47 -18.22
N LYS A 104 11.24 -5.99 -19.31
CA LYS A 104 10.56 -5.42 -20.49
C LYS A 104 9.31 -6.18 -20.92
N LYS A 105 9.39 -7.51 -21.04
CA LYS A 105 8.25 -8.38 -21.41
C LYS A 105 7.07 -8.31 -20.43
N HIS A 106 7.34 -8.14 -19.13
CA HIS A 106 6.29 -8.01 -18.11
C HIS A 106 5.71 -6.61 -18.13
N LEU A 107 6.53 -5.55 -18.25
CA LEU A 107 6.06 -4.19 -18.43
C LEU A 107 5.14 -4.08 -19.65
N LEU A 108 5.59 -4.58 -20.81
CA LEU A 108 4.82 -4.59 -22.04
C LEU A 108 3.46 -5.30 -21.87
N LYS A 109 3.47 -6.47 -21.23
CA LYS A 109 2.24 -7.21 -20.93
C LYS A 109 1.29 -6.38 -20.07
N LEU A 110 1.76 -5.85 -18.95
CA LEU A 110 0.91 -5.09 -18.01
C LEU A 110 0.40 -3.79 -18.64
N ILE A 111 1.21 -3.10 -19.44
CA ILE A 111 0.81 -1.90 -20.18
C ILE A 111 -0.28 -2.23 -21.19
N ASN A 112 -0.10 -3.28 -22.00
CA ASN A 112 -1.09 -3.70 -22.99
C ASN A 112 -2.39 -4.21 -22.34
N GLU A 113 -2.30 -4.86 -21.17
CA GLU A 113 -3.46 -5.23 -20.37
C GLU A 113 -4.16 -3.99 -19.84
N SER A 114 -3.48 -3.04 -19.19
CA SER A 114 -4.15 -1.89 -18.59
C SER A 114 -4.55 -0.80 -19.57
N LYS A 115 -3.96 -0.72 -20.77
CA LYS A 115 -4.26 0.29 -21.80
C LYS A 115 -4.24 1.73 -21.25
N PRO A 116 -3.12 2.20 -20.69
CA PRO A 116 -3.06 3.52 -20.11
C PRO A 116 -3.18 4.60 -21.18
N GLU A 117 -4.04 5.59 -20.93
CA GLU A 117 -4.20 6.78 -21.79
C GLU A 117 -3.01 7.72 -21.59
N VAL A 118 -2.51 7.80 -20.35
CA VAL A 118 -1.36 8.61 -19.96
C VAL A 118 -0.31 7.73 -19.31
N MET A 119 0.95 7.93 -19.68
CA MET A 119 2.09 7.24 -19.08
C MET A 119 3.16 8.21 -18.60
N PHE A 120 3.46 8.22 -17.31
CA PHE A 120 4.62 8.90 -16.74
C PHE A 120 5.77 7.92 -16.52
N CYS A 121 6.96 8.30 -16.98
CA CYS A 121 8.20 7.57 -16.78
C CYS A 121 9.20 8.42 -15.99
N SER A 122 9.78 7.84 -14.94
CA SER A 122 10.90 8.46 -14.23
C SER A 122 12.20 8.32 -15.02
N ASP A 123 13.28 8.94 -14.52
CA ASP A 123 14.60 8.82 -15.16
C ASP A 123 15.08 7.36 -15.24
N TYR A 124 14.63 6.50 -14.32
CA TYR A 124 14.97 5.07 -14.30
C TYR A 124 14.19 4.23 -15.31
N SER A 125 12.97 4.62 -15.67
CA SER A 125 12.12 3.82 -16.57
C SER A 125 12.10 4.33 -18.01
N THR A 126 12.37 5.61 -18.25
CA THR A 126 12.13 6.26 -19.57
C THR A 126 12.81 5.51 -20.72
N LYS A 127 14.10 5.16 -20.59
CA LYS A 127 14.83 4.40 -21.62
C LYS A 127 14.22 3.02 -21.86
N THR A 128 13.91 2.28 -20.79
CA THR A 128 13.32 0.94 -20.88
C THR A 128 11.97 0.97 -21.59
N ILE A 129 11.17 2.01 -21.37
CA ILE A 129 9.86 2.20 -21.99
C ILE A 129 10.00 2.62 -23.45
N ALA A 130 10.92 3.54 -23.76
CA ALA A 130 11.20 3.92 -25.15
C ALA A 130 11.56 2.69 -26.00
N ASP A 131 12.38 1.79 -25.47
CA ASP A 131 12.80 0.55 -26.15
C ASP A 131 11.63 -0.41 -26.47
N ILE A 132 10.50 -0.33 -25.76
CA ILE A 132 9.33 -1.20 -26.00
C ILE A 132 8.13 -0.43 -26.55
N LEU A 133 8.27 0.87 -26.82
CA LEU A 133 7.15 1.75 -27.16
C LEU A 133 6.48 1.34 -28.48
N TYR A 134 7.26 0.80 -29.42
CA TYR A 134 6.75 0.28 -30.69
C TYR A 134 5.89 -0.97 -30.51
N ASP A 135 6.19 -1.80 -29.52
CA ASP A 135 5.49 -3.07 -29.27
C ASP A 135 4.19 -2.89 -28.47
N ILE A 136 3.94 -1.69 -27.93
CA ILE A 136 2.71 -1.38 -27.21
C ILE A 136 1.56 -1.28 -28.22
N VAL A 137 0.56 -2.15 -28.05
CA VAL A 137 -0.63 -2.25 -28.91
C VAL A 137 -1.54 -1.04 -28.73
N HIS A 138 -1.79 -0.66 -27.48
CA HIS A 138 -2.59 0.51 -27.11
C HIS A 138 -1.65 1.63 -26.71
N LYS A 139 -1.18 2.40 -27.71
CA LYS A 139 -0.23 3.49 -27.49
C LYS A 139 -0.89 4.57 -26.61
N PRO A 140 -0.26 5.00 -25.50
CA PRO A 140 -0.78 6.11 -24.72
C PRO A 140 -0.83 7.36 -25.57
N ALA A 141 -1.94 8.10 -25.49
CA ALA A 141 -2.07 9.39 -26.15
C ALA A 141 -1.06 10.40 -25.60
N PHE A 142 -0.80 10.36 -24.29
CA PHE A 142 0.09 11.31 -23.63
C PHE A 142 1.21 10.60 -22.84
N LYS A 143 2.46 10.98 -23.14
CA LYS A 143 3.65 10.39 -22.52
C LYS A 143 4.44 11.49 -21.83
N ILE A 144 4.70 11.30 -20.54
CA ILE A 144 5.39 12.25 -19.69
C ILE A 144 6.70 11.64 -19.23
N SER A 145 7.80 12.38 -19.34
CA SER A 145 9.09 12.00 -18.77
C SER A 145 9.56 13.04 -17.77
N LYS A 146 10.34 12.61 -16.76
CA LYS A 146 10.98 13.55 -15.83
C LYS A 146 12.03 14.41 -16.53
N SER A 147 12.92 13.78 -17.31
CA SER A 147 13.96 14.43 -18.12
C SER A 147 13.59 14.50 -19.61
N VAL A 148 14.26 15.38 -20.36
CA VAL A 148 14.06 15.51 -21.83
C VAL A 148 14.33 14.19 -22.53
N TYR A 149 13.36 13.70 -23.28
CA TYR A 149 13.46 12.48 -24.05
C TYR A 149 12.59 12.55 -25.30
N ASP A 150 13.09 12.05 -26.43
CA ASP A 150 12.37 12.14 -27.71
C ASP A 150 11.04 11.38 -27.68
N GLY A 151 9.98 12.02 -28.19
CA GLY A 151 8.63 11.50 -28.14
C GLY A 151 7.95 11.54 -26.77
N PHE A 152 8.51 12.24 -25.78
CA PHE A 152 7.90 12.47 -24.46
C PHE A 152 7.80 13.98 -24.17
N THR A 153 6.70 14.37 -23.53
CA THR A 153 6.56 15.71 -22.95
C THR A 153 7.27 15.74 -21.60
N THR A 154 8.14 16.71 -21.36
CA THR A 154 8.82 16.81 -20.06
C THR A 154 7.88 17.34 -18.99
N TYR A 155 7.95 16.76 -17.79
CA TYR A 155 7.18 17.21 -16.63
C TYR A 155 7.36 18.72 -16.37
N SER A 156 8.59 19.22 -16.46
CA SER A 156 8.88 20.65 -16.27
C SER A 156 8.18 21.57 -17.27
N SER A 157 7.99 21.12 -18.52
CA SER A 157 7.25 21.90 -19.53
C SER A 157 5.75 22.00 -19.23
N ILE A 158 5.17 20.96 -18.63
CA ILE A 158 3.77 20.95 -18.18
C ILE A 158 3.59 21.98 -17.05
N ILE A 159 4.49 21.98 -16.08
CA ILE A 159 4.44 22.94 -14.97
C ILE A 159 4.63 24.38 -15.47
N ALA A 160 5.56 24.61 -16.40
CA ALA A 160 5.86 25.95 -16.92
C ALA A 160 4.77 26.53 -17.84
N SER A 161 4.03 25.69 -18.56
CA SER A 161 3.00 26.12 -19.53
C SER A 161 1.62 26.38 -18.92
N SER A 162 1.50 26.20 -17.61
CA SER A 162 0.21 26.18 -16.94
C SER A 162 -0.36 27.57 -16.67
N THR A 163 -1.36 27.94 -17.46
CA THR A 163 -2.19 29.14 -17.28
C THR A 163 -3.62 28.72 -16.91
N ASN A 164 -4.34 29.55 -16.14
CA ASN A 164 -5.72 29.29 -15.70
C ASN A 164 -5.92 27.96 -14.94
N LEU A 165 -5.14 27.76 -13.87
CA LEU A 165 -5.16 26.58 -13.01
C LEU A 165 -6.48 26.42 -12.26
N PHE A 166 -7.48 25.85 -12.93
CA PHE A 166 -8.77 25.55 -12.34
C PHE A 166 -9.28 24.21 -12.82
N VAL A 167 -9.27 23.24 -11.92
CA VAL A 167 -9.85 21.92 -12.16
C VAL A 167 -10.94 21.70 -11.12
N GLN A 168 -12.17 21.54 -11.61
CA GLN A 168 -13.27 21.11 -10.76
C GLN A 168 -13.10 19.62 -10.44
N PRO A 169 -13.05 19.24 -9.16
CA PRO A 169 -12.96 17.83 -8.77
C PRO A 169 -14.11 17.06 -9.37
N SER A 170 -13.78 15.93 -10.00
CA SER A 170 -14.79 15.10 -10.58
C SER A 170 -15.69 14.51 -9.50
N LYS A 171 -17.00 14.76 -9.58
CA LYS A 171 -17.99 14.20 -8.64
C LYS A 171 -18.45 12.84 -9.14
N SER A 172 -18.19 11.78 -8.39
CA SER A 172 -18.69 10.45 -8.72
C SER A 172 -20.10 10.24 -8.14
N VAL A 173 -21.02 9.76 -8.96
CA VAL A 173 -22.36 9.30 -8.52
C VAL A 173 -22.36 7.78 -8.26
N ASN A 174 -21.31 7.05 -8.68
CA ASN A 174 -21.21 5.60 -8.57
C ASN A 174 -20.15 5.17 -7.53
N LYS A 175 -20.58 4.40 -6.52
CA LYS A 175 -19.74 3.87 -5.42
C LYS A 175 -18.71 2.82 -5.87
N ASN A 176 -18.98 2.11 -6.96
CA ASN A 176 -18.11 1.03 -7.47
C ASN A 176 -17.20 1.48 -8.61
N ARG A 177 -17.03 2.79 -8.79
CA ARG A 177 -16.12 3.30 -9.82
C ARG A 177 -14.65 3.03 -9.45
N PRO A 178 -13.84 2.48 -10.36
CA PRO A 178 -12.40 2.32 -10.13
C PRO A 178 -11.72 3.67 -9.90
N CYS A 179 -10.92 3.73 -8.85
CA CYS A 179 -10.06 4.86 -8.51
C CYS A 179 -8.59 4.46 -8.64
N ALA A 180 -8.24 3.22 -8.27
CA ALA A 180 -6.90 2.69 -8.44
C ALA A 180 -6.91 1.29 -9.05
N LEU A 181 -5.90 1.00 -9.86
CA LEU A 181 -5.54 -0.33 -10.31
C LEU A 181 -4.17 -0.67 -9.68
N ILE A 182 -4.17 -1.60 -8.73
CA ILE A 182 -2.96 -1.98 -7.99
C ILE A 182 -2.53 -3.38 -8.39
N TYR A 183 -1.24 -3.56 -8.67
CA TYR A 183 -0.69 -4.86 -9.02
C TYR A 183 -0.12 -5.56 -7.80
N SER A 184 -0.62 -6.76 -7.51
CA SER A 184 -0.03 -7.66 -6.50
C SER A 184 0.91 -8.66 -7.17
N SER A 185 1.97 -9.07 -6.48
CA SER A 185 3.04 -9.94 -7.03
C SER A 185 2.54 -11.29 -7.58
N GLY A 186 1.35 -11.74 -7.15
CA GLY A 186 0.69 -12.94 -7.65
C GLY A 186 1.44 -14.25 -7.33
N THR A 187 0.71 -15.32 -7.04
CA THR A 187 1.32 -16.65 -6.78
C THR A 187 1.84 -17.35 -8.04
N THR A 188 1.61 -16.77 -9.23
CA THR A 188 1.92 -17.36 -10.54
C THR A 188 3.05 -16.61 -11.28
N GLY A 189 3.73 -15.66 -10.62
CA GLY A 189 4.88 -14.91 -11.16
C GLY A 189 4.54 -13.73 -12.09
N VAL A 190 3.31 -13.65 -12.61
CA VAL A 190 2.79 -12.46 -13.30
C VAL A 190 1.96 -11.64 -12.31
N PRO A 191 2.24 -10.34 -12.14
CA PRO A 191 1.45 -9.49 -11.26
C PRO A 191 -0.02 -9.44 -11.68
N LYS A 192 -0.92 -9.40 -10.70
CA LYS A 192 -2.37 -9.36 -10.93
C LYS A 192 -2.90 -7.98 -10.62
N GLY A 193 -3.56 -7.36 -11.60
CA GLY A 193 -4.23 -6.08 -11.41
C GLY A 193 -5.51 -6.23 -10.59
N ILE A 194 -5.68 -5.37 -9.59
CA ILE A 194 -6.83 -5.34 -8.68
C ILE A 194 -7.42 -3.93 -8.74
N TYR A 195 -8.68 -3.84 -9.18
CA TYR A 195 -9.41 -2.58 -9.18
C TYR A 195 -9.97 -2.28 -7.81
N LEU A 196 -9.66 -1.09 -7.30
CA LEU A 196 -10.14 -0.55 -6.04
C LEU A 196 -11.04 0.65 -6.32
N SER A 197 -12.19 0.68 -5.66
CA SER A 197 -13.07 1.84 -5.73
C SER A 197 -12.56 2.97 -4.85
N GLU A 198 -13.06 4.18 -5.11
CA GLU A 198 -12.84 5.32 -4.23
C GLU A 198 -13.30 5.00 -2.79
N ASP A 199 -14.47 4.36 -2.66
CA ASP A 199 -15.00 3.93 -1.37
C ASP A 199 -14.04 2.97 -0.67
N ALA A 200 -13.50 1.96 -1.37
CA ALA A 200 -12.56 1.01 -0.78
C ALA A 200 -11.32 1.70 -0.19
N ILE A 201 -10.78 2.70 -0.89
CA ILE A 201 -9.65 3.51 -0.43
C ILE A 201 -10.07 4.38 0.76
N LYS A 202 -11.22 5.08 0.71
CA LYS A 202 -11.72 5.89 1.83
C LYS A 202 -11.93 5.07 3.10
N TYR A 203 -12.48 3.86 2.97
CA TYR A 203 -12.64 2.94 4.09
C TYR A 203 -11.30 2.54 4.69
N ALA A 204 -10.31 2.23 3.86
CA ALA A 204 -8.97 1.88 4.34
C ALA A 204 -8.32 3.08 5.05
N LEU A 205 -8.45 4.28 4.50
CA LEU A 205 -7.97 5.53 5.12
C LEU A 205 -8.65 5.79 6.47
N THR A 206 -9.96 5.64 6.55
CA THR A 206 -10.71 5.90 7.78
C THR A 206 -10.39 4.84 8.84
N SER A 207 -10.24 3.57 8.46
CA SER A 207 -9.79 2.52 9.38
C SER A 207 -8.38 2.80 9.89
N PHE A 208 -7.47 3.23 9.01
CA PHE A 208 -6.13 3.66 9.42
C PHE A 208 -6.19 4.90 10.32
N LYS A 209 -7.12 5.82 10.06
CA LYS A 209 -7.39 6.98 10.92
C LYS A 209 -7.71 6.59 12.34
N THR A 210 -8.66 5.69 12.52
CA THR A 210 -9.02 5.19 13.86
C THR A 210 -7.81 4.59 14.58
N LEU A 211 -6.84 4.04 13.85
CA LEU A 211 -5.61 3.51 14.43
C LEU A 211 -4.56 4.58 14.77
N LEU A 212 -4.53 5.70 14.03
CA LEU A 212 -3.62 6.82 14.28
C LEU A 212 -4.14 7.85 15.30
N LEU A 213 -5.44 7.85 15.61
CA LEU A 213 -6.14 8.98 16.24
C LEU A 213 -6.08 9.07 17.77
N GLU A 214 -5.30 8.26 18.47
CA GLU A 214 -5.15 8.39 19.93
C GLU A 214 -3.95 9.25 20.35
N GLU A 215 -3.07 9.65 19.42
CA GLU A 215 -1.99 10.61 19.67
C GLU A 215 -1.80 11.49 18.42
N PRO A 216 -1.42 12.77 18.58
CA PRO A 216 -1.18 13.61 17.43
C PRO A 216 0.07 13.08 16.72
N VAL A 217 -0.05 12.74 15.43
CA VAL A 217 1.13 12.66 14.55
C VAL A 217 1.67 14.08 14.41
N GLU A 218 2.30 14.62 15.46
CA GLU A 218 2.89 15.95 15.47
C GLU A 218 4.12 15.98 14.57
N ASN A 219 4.79 14.84 14.44
CA ASN A 219 6.15 14.78 13.90
C ASN A 219 6.26 13.65 12.88
N ARG A 220 5.88 13.94 11.62
CA ARG A 220 6.28 13.25 10.38
C ARG A 220 6.27 11.71 10.40
N PHE A 221 5.55 11.08 9.47
CA PHE A 221 5.65 9.63 9.31
C PHE A 221 6.56 9.25 8.15
N MET A 222 7.31 8.16 8.30
CA MET A 222 8.19 7.62 7.28
C MET A 222 7.62 6.38 6.61
N ILE A 223 7.84 6.29 5.30
CA ILE A 223 7.36 5.21 4.45
C ILE A 223 8.52 4.68 3.63
N THR A 224 8.80 3.39 3.74
CA THR A 224 9.80 2.72 2.89
C THR A 224 9.19 2.00 1.69
N SER A 225 7.87 1.76 1.72
CA SER A 225 7.13 1.11 0.65
C SER A 225 7.04 1.99 -0.60
N PRO A 226 7.41 1.49 -1.79
CA PRO A 226 7.20 2.18 -3.06
C PRO A 226 5.73 2.37 -3.40
N ILE A 227 5.46 3.32 -4.31
CA ILE A 227 4.10 3.77 -4.67
C ILE A 227 3.29 2.73 -5.47
N PHE A 228 3.98 1.82 -6.18
CA PHE A 228 3.33 0.75 -6.95
C PHE A 228 2.76 -0.37 -6.07
N TRP A 229 3.08 -0.42 -4.78
CA TRP A 229 2.43 -1.30 -3.83
C TRP A 229 1.26 -0.61 -3.15
N TYR A 230 0.23 -1.40 -2.82
CA TYR A 230 -0.96 -0.93 -2.11
C TYR A 230 -0.61 -0.11 -0.86
N THR A 231 0.38 -0.54 -0.09
CA THR A 231 0.85 0.15 1.14
C THR A 231 1.42 1.53 0.84
N GLY A 232 2.26 1.67 -0.18
CA GLY A 232 2.83 2.98 -0.55
C GLY A 232 1.76 3.93 -1.07
N PHE A 233 0.85 3.42 -1.90
CA PHE A 233 -0.30 4.20 -2.41
C PHE A 233 -1.24 4.62 -1.27
N LEU A 234 -1.63 3.70 -0.38
CA LEU A 234 -2.48 4.00 0.78
C LEU A 234 -1.86 5.08 1.65
N LEU A 235 -0.55 5.02 1.90
CA LEU A 235 0.15 5.99 2.74
C LEU A 235 0.36 7.37 2.06
N LEU A 236 0.45 7.43 0.73
CA LEU A 236 0.33 8.70 -0.01
C LEU A 236 -1.06 9.32 0.21
N MET A 237 -2.12 8.51 0.08
CA MET A 237 -3.48 8.98 0.30
C MET A 237 -3.71 9.39 1.75
N LEU A 238 -3.01 8.75 2.68
CA LEU A 238 -3.04 9.06 4.11
C LEU A 238 -2.44 10.43 4.41
N SER A 239 -1.29 10.80 3.81
CA SER A 239 -0.69 12.13 4.05
C SER A 239 -1.63 13.25 3.62
N ILE A 240 -2.32 13.05 2.49
CA ILE A 240 -3.33 13.95 1.96
C ILE A 240 -4.53 14.03 2.89
N HIS A 241 -4.97 12.90 3.45
CA HIS A 241 -6.12 12.88 4.34
C HIS A 241 -5.85 13.63 5.66
N PHE A 242 -4.61 13.65 6.14
CA PHE A 242 -4.25 14.27 7.42
C PHE A 242 -3.59 15.63 7.35
N GLY A 243 -3.07 16.03 6.18
CA GLY A 243 -2.27 17.24 6.10
C GLY A 243 -0.90 17.15 6.75
N LYS A 244 -0.42 15.94 7.09
CA LYS A 244 0.83 15.78 7.84
C LYS A 244 2.01 15.52 6.90
N PRO A 245 3.22 16.04 7.21
CA PRO A 245 4.38 15.81 6.37
C PRO A 245 4.77 14.34 6.39
N ARG A 246 5.08 13.78 5.22
CA ARG A 246 5.60 12.41 5.10
C ARG A 246 7.04 12.39 4.63
N LEU A 247 7.81 11.40 5.08
CA LEU A 247 9.11 11.07 4.55
C LEU A 247 8.95 9.90 3.57
N PHE A 248 9.42 10.06 2.34
CA PHE A 248 9.34 9.05 1.29
C PHE A 248 10.65 8.97 0.52
N PHE A 249 10.80 7.98 -0.36
CA PHE A 249 11.98 7.79 -1.18
C PHE A 249 11.58 7.73 -2.65
N SER A 250 12.32 8.44 -3.51
CA SER A 250 12.14 8.40 -4.97
C SER A 250 12.86 7.23 -5.67
N SER A 251 13.62 6.45 -4.90
CA SER A 251 14.35 5.26 -5.34
C SER A 251 14.37 4.23 -4.20
N ARG A 252 14.72 2.97 -4.48
CA ARG A 252 14.87 1.96 -3.43
C ARG A 252 15.97 2.39 -2.46
N PRO A 253 15.66 2.65 -1.16
CA PRO A 253 16.66 3.08 -0.22
C PRO A 253 17.49 1.91 0.31
N SER A 254 18.76 2.16 0.63
CA SER A 254 19.55 1.27 1.47
C SER A 254 19.13 1.36 2.93
N ALA A 255 19.45 0.34 3.73
CA ALA A 255 19.25 0.38 5.18
C ALA A 255 19.91 1.59 5.84
N GLU A 256 21.14 1.93 5.42
CA GLU A 256 21.85 3.11 5.90
C GLU A 256 21.10 4.41 5.57
N GLN A 257 20.58 4.56 4.35
CA GLN A 257 19.79 5.74 3.97
C GLN A 257 18.53 5.87 4.81
N ILE A 258 17.86 4.76 5.15
CA ILE A 258 16.70 4.77 6.05
C ILE A 258 17.12 5.24 7.44
N LEU A 259 18.19 4.68 8.01
CA LEU A 259 18.70 5.04 9.34
C LEU A 259 19.12 6.52 9.42
N CYS A 260 19.90 6.99 8.45
CA CYS A 260 20.27 8.41 8.31
C CYS A 260 19.05 9.32 8.24
N SER A 261 17.99 8.89 7.54
CA SER A 261 16.76 9.66 7.42
C SER A 261 15.98 9.73 8.73
N ILE A 262 15.96 8.64 9.51
CA ILE A 262 15.35 8.66 10.86
C ILE A 262 16.10 9.61 11.78
N GLU A 263 17.43 9.55 11.79
CA GLU A 263 18.28 10.42 12.62
C GLU A 263 18.11 11.90 12.25
N LYS A 264 18.14 12.20 10.95
CA LYS A 264 18.06 13.57 10.43
C LYS A 264 16.68 14.19 10.58
N PHE A 265 15.64 13.47 10.16
CA PHE A 265 14.28 14.03 10.03
C PHE A 265 13.35 13.67 11.19
N LYS A 266 13.81 12.81 12.10
CA LYS A 266 13.15 12.45 13.37
C LYS A 266 11.66 12.11 13.23
N PRO A 267 11.26 11.20 12.32
CA PRO A 267 9.89 10.73 12.26
C PRO A 267 9.51 9.99 13.55
N THR A 268 8.25 10.10 14.00
CA THR A 268 7.78 9.34 15.17
C THR A 268 7.14 8.01 14.82
N PHE A 269 6.64 7.91 13.59
CA PHE A 269 6.01 6.69 13.07
C PHE A 269 6.72 6.23 11.80
N THR A 270 6.98 4.93 11.70
CA THR A 270 7.42 4.31 10.44
C THR A 270 6.64 3.03 10.15
N MET A 271 6.34 2.82 8.87
CA MET A 271 5.84 1.56 8.36
C MET A 271 6.80 1.00 7.31
N THR A 272 7.26 -0.23 7.51
CA THR A 272 8.27 -0.86 6.64
C THR A 272 8.03 -2.36 6.45
N GLY A 273 8.77 -2.96 5.52
CA GLY A 273 8.72 -4.40 5.27
C GLY A 273 9.75 -5.17 6.12
N VAL A 274 9.54 -6.48 6.25
CA VAL A 274 10.39 -7.39 7.04
C VAL A 274 11.86 -7.34 6.59
N SER A 275 12.12 -7.36 5.28
CA SER A 275 13.50 -7.29 4.74
C SER A 275 14.20 -5.99 5.15
N ALA A 276 13.52 -4.86 4.97
CA ALA A 276 14.11 -3.55 5.23
C ALA A 276 14.44 -3.36 6.72
N ILE A 277 13.56 -3.78 7.63
CA ILE A 277 13.85 -3.65 9.07
C ILE A 277 14.97 -4.59 9.53
N ASN A 278 15.07 -5.79 8.93
CA ASN A 278 16.18 -6.71 9.20
C ASN A 278 17.51 -6.13 8.69
N GLU A 279 17.53 -5.56 7.48
CA GLU A 279 18.70 -4.88 6.93
C GLU A 279 19.11 -3.66 7.78
N MET A 280 18.14 -2.90 8.31
CA MET A 280 18.40 -1.81 9.27
C MET A 280 19.07 -2.31 10.55
N MET A 281 18.58 -3.43 11.13
CA MET A 281 19.20 -4.05 12.30
C MET A 281 20.65 -4.46 12.00
N CYS A 282 20.89 -5.18 10.91
CA CYS A 282 22.24 -5.59 10.52
C CYS A 282 23.17 -4.39 10.31
N CYS A 283 22.66 -3.32 9.68
CA CYS A 283 23.42 -2.09 9.44
C CYS A 283 23.79 -1.37 10.75
N GLN A 284 22.87 -1.28 11.71
CA GLN A 284 23.17 -0.71 13.04
C GLN A 284 24.21 -1.54 13.78
N MET A 285 24.06 -2.87 13.82
CA MET A 285 25.03 -3.75 14.49
C MET A 285 26.43 -3.64 13.87
N ALA A 286 26.52 -3.63 12.53
CA ALA A 286 27.79 -3.51 11.83
C ALA A 286 28.50 -2.16 12.08
N ASN A 287 27.73 -1.10 12.32
CA ASN A 287 28.25 0.24 12.57
C ASN A 287 28.30 0.63 14.06
N GLY A 288 28.14 -0.33 14.99
CA GLY A 288 28.21 -0.07 16.42
C GLY A 288 27.09 0.84 16.95
N HIS A 289 25.87 0.71 16.40
CA HIS A 289 24.68 1.50 16.74
C HIS A 289 24.86 3.02 16.54
N LYS A 290 25.62 3.41 15.50
CA LYS A 290 25.95 4.80 15.20
C LYS A 290 24.75 5.74 15.03
N TYR A 291 23.63 5.28 14.45
CA TYR A 291 22.51 6.16 14.10
C TYR A 291 21.51 6.29 15.26
N ASN A 292 21.10 7.51 15.60
CA ASN A 292 20.04 7.73 16.58
C ASN A 292 18.65 7.53 15.95
N ILE A 293 17.92 6.52 16.43
CA ILE A 293 16.54 6.20 16.00
C ILE A 293 15.50 6.34 17.13
N GLU A 294 15.82 7.06 18.19
CA GLU A 294 14.94 7.26 19.36
C GLU A 294 13.71 8.10 19.06
N SER A 295 13.75 8.89 17.98
CA SER A 295 12.60 9.63 17.46
C SER A 295 11.40 8.73 17.18
N LEU A 296 11.63 7.48 16.79
CA LEU A 296 10.58 6.49 16.58
C LEU A 296 9.95 6.08 17.91
N THR A 297 8.64 6.37 18.03
CA THR A 297 7.78 5.93 19.14
C THR A 297 6.81 4.84 18.70
N SER A 298 6.63 4.65 17.39
CA SER A 298 5.74 3.63 16.83
C SER A 298 6.32 3.05 15.54
N LEU A 299 6.40 1.73 15.47
CA LEU A 299 6.91 1.00 14.31
C LEU A 299 5.94 -0.09 13.90
N MET A 300 5.56 -0.09 12.62
CA MET A 300 4.68 -1.09 12.03
C MET A 300 5.38 -1.87 10.90
N ILE A 301 5.17 -3.19 10.88
CA ILE A 301 5.65 -4.09 9.83
C ILE A 301 4.46 -4.72 9.11
N GLY A 302 4.54 -4.81 7.79
CA GLY A 302 3.51 -5.46 6.97
C GLY A 302 4.04 -5.94 5.62
N GLY A 303 3.14 -6.54 4.84
CA GLY A 303 3.42 -6.99 3.46
C GLY A 303 4.15 -8.33 3.35
N SER A 304 4.71 -8.87 4.44
CA SER A 304 5.29 -10.22 4.49
C SER A 304 5.21 -10.78 5.92
N PRO A 305 5.16 -12.12 6.10
CA PRO A 305 5.16 -12.73 7.42
C PRO A 305 6.43 -12.40 8.21
N MET A 306 6.29 -12.03 9.48
CA MET A 306 7.41 -11.87 10.40
C MET A 306 7.32 -12.89 11.53
N ARG A 307 8.38 -13.66 11.71
CA ARG A 307 8.45 -14.70 12.74
C ARG A 307 8.62 -14.09 14.14
N PRO A 308 8.08 -14.74 15.18
CA PRO A 308 8.25 -14.29 16.56
C PRO A 308 9.71 -14.06 16.95
N GLU A 309 10.60 -14.99 16.60
CA GLU A 309 12.01 -14.93 16.99
C GLU A 309 12.73 -13.76 16.32
N LEU A 310 12.40 -13.46 15.05
CA LEU A 310 12.94 -12.30 14.35
C LEU A 310 12.36 -10.99 14.92
N GLN A 311 11.09 -11.00 15.32
CA GLN A 311 10.44 -9.86 15.95
C GLN A 311 11.14 -9.49 17.27
N GLU A 312 11.39 -10.47 18.13
CA GLU A 312 12.14 -10.29 19.38
C GLU A 312 13.56 -9.82 19.12
N THR A 313 14.29 -10.50 18.22
CA THR A 313 15.67 -10.15 17.86
C THR A 313 15.80 -8.70 17.39
N ILE A 314 14.91 -8.22 16.53
CA ILE A 314 14.95 -6.83 16.05
C ILE A 314 14.52 -5.86 17.15
N THR A 315 13.49 -6.19 17.95
CA THR A 315 13.09 -5.35 19.08
C THR A 315 14.24 -5.15 20.07
N GLU A 316 15.00 -6.19 20.38
CA GLU A 316 16.14 -6.12 21.29
C GLU A 316 17.34 -5.39 20.66
N ASN A 317 17.79 -5.84 19.48
CA ASN A 317 19.05 -5.37 18.91
C ASN A 317 18.93 -4.01 18.20
N LEU A 318 17.83 -3.75 17.48
CA LEU A 318 17.65 -2.49 16.77
C LEU A 318 16.96 -1.44 17.64
N LEU A 319 15.90 -1.82 18.35
CA LEU A 319 15.04 -0.88 19.08
C LEU A 319 15.39 -0.79 20.57
N HIS A 320 16.36 -1.59 21.05
CA HIS A 320 16.82 -1.62 22.45
C HIS A 320 15.68 -1.84 23.45
N GLY A 321 14.68 -2.63 23.06
CA GLY A 321 13.50 -2.91 23.88
C GLY A 321 12.58 -1.70 24.15
N ARG A 322 12.82 -0.53 23.53
CA ARG A 322 12.07 0.70 23.81
C ARG A 322 10.62 0.66 23.34
N ILE A 323 10.38 0.10 22.15
CA ILE A 323 9.05 0.04 21.53
C ILE A 323 8.83 -1.34 20.89
N PRO A 324 7.59 -1.85 20.88
CA PRO A 324 7.28 -3.11 20.19
C PRO A 324 7.31 -2.93 18.68
N ILE A 325 7.65 -4.02 17.98
CA ILE A 325 7.32 -4.14 16.56
C ILE A 325 5.86 -4.56 16.45
N LYS A 326 5.03 -3.71 15.84
CA LYS A 326 3.61 -4.01 15.59
C LYS A 326 3.46 -4.60 14.19
N GLN A 327 3.01 -5.85 14.08
CA GLN A 327 2.68 -6.41 12.77
C GLN A 327 1.28 -5.98 12.32
N GLY A 328 1.08 -5.86 11.01
CA GLY A 328 -0.22 -5.66 10.39
C GLY A 328 -0.42 -6.62 9.22
N TYR A 329 -1.64 -7.13 9.08
CA TYR A 329 -2.05 -8.01 8.00
C TYR A 329 -3.07 -7.30 7.10
N GLY A 330 -2.80 -7.35 5.81
CA GLY A 330 -3.67 -6.83 4.78
C GLY A 330 -3.36 -7.49 3.45
N ILE A 331 -4.35 -7.47 2.57
CA ILE A 331 -4.25 -7.93 1.20
C ILE A 331 -4.88 -6.87 0.31
N THR A 332 -4.33 -6.67 -0.90
CA THR A 332 -4.79 -5.60 -1.80
C THR A 332 -6.30 -5.69 -2.06
N GLU A 333 -6.86 -6.90 -2.09
CA GLU A 333 -8.27 -7.17 -2.37
C GLU A 333 -9.25 -6.74 -1.27
N GLN A 334 -8.77 -6.58 -0.03
CA GLN A 334 -9.61 -6.34 1.15
C GLN A 334 -9.13 -5.15 2.01
N GLY A 335 -7.98 -4.55 1.66
CA GLY A 335 -7.35 -3.48 2.40
C GLY A 335 -6.63 -3.97 3.66
N VAL A 336 -6.73 -3.20 4.74
CA VAL A 336 -6.16 -3.55 6.04
C VAL A 336 -7.13 -4.47 6.77
N VAL A 337 -6.68 -5.68 7.11
CA VAL A 337 -7.55 -6.74 7.67
C VAL A 337 -7.40 -6.83 9.19
N ALA A 338 -6.16 -6.91 9.68
CA ALA A 338 -5.86 -6.95 11.10
C ALA A 338 -4.62 -6.11 11.41
N VAL A 339 -4.60 -5.50 12.59
CA VAL A 339 -3.57 -4.52 12.96
C VAL A 339 -3.60 -4.24 14.46
N TRP A 340 -2.45 -3.86 15.01
CA TRP A 340 -2.33 -3.37 16.38
C TRP A 340 -2.68 -1.87 16.47
N PRO A 341 -3.43 -1.43 17.51
CA PRO A 341 -3.56 -0.01 17.83
C PRO A 341 -2.19 0.68 17.98
N MET A 342 -2.09 1.96 17.61
CA MET A 342 -0.81 2.66 17.75
C MET A 342 -0.36 2.78 19.20
N GLN A 343 -1.28 2.99 20.13
CA GLN A 343 -1.01 3.08 21.56
C GLN A 343 -0.57 1.75 22.21
N SER A 344 -0.60 0.64 21.47
CA SER A 344 -0.10 -0.63 21.99
C SER A 344 1.41 -0.57 22.24
N ASP A 345 1.80 -0.96 23.45
CA ASP A 345 3.15 -1.01 23.99
C ASP A 345 3.70 -2.46 24.03
N ILE A 346 4.90 -2.62 24.58
CA ILE A 346 5.58 -3.91 24.68
C ILE A 346 4.81 -4.95 25.50
N ASN A 347 3.94 -4.51 26.41
CA ASN A 347 3.17 -5.41 27.29
C ASN A 347 1.84 -5.86 26.67
N THR A 348 1.32 -5.09 25.70
CA THR A 348 0.03 -5.34 25.06
C THR A 348 0.18 -6.02 23.70
N VAL A 349 1.27 -5.74 22.96
CA VAL A 349 1.56 -6.41 21.70
C VAL A 349 1.99 -7.85 21.96
N LYS A 350 1.29 -8.80 21.33
CA LYS A 350 1.69 -10.22 21.35
C LYS A 350 2.67 -10.52 20.21
N THR A 351 3.85 -11.02 20.55
CA THR A 351 4.84 -11.46 19.58
C THR A 351 4.23 -12.46 18.58
N GLY A 352 4.47 -12.25 17.28
CA GLY A 352 3.94 -13.10 16.19
C GLY A 352 2.50 -12.81 15.76
N SER A 353 1.74 -12.03 16.52
CA SER A 353 0.37 -11.65 16.15
C SER A 353 0.38 -10.43 15.23
N VAL A 354 -0.50 -10.47 14.23
CA VAL A 354 -0.78 -9.34 13.31
C VAL A 354 -1.85 -8.38 13.85
N GLY A 355 -2.21 -8.52 15.12
CA GLY A 355 -3.13 -7.65 15.83
C GLY A 355 -4.56 -8.13 15.79
N ARG A 356 -5.51 -7.19 15.87
CA ARG A 356 -6.95 -7.46 15.95
C ARG A 356 -7.65 -7.00 14.68
N PRO A 357 -8.88 -7.46 14.38
CA PRO A 357 -9.59 -7.03 13.19
C PRO A 357 -9.68 -5.50 13.12
N ALA A 358 -9.34 -4.93 11.97
CA ALA A 358 -9.40 -3.49 11.76
C ALA A 358 -10.85 -2.99 11.74
N ALA A 359 -11.04 -1.67 11.84
CA ALA A 359 -12.39 -1.10 11.89
C ALA A 359 -13.17 -1.39 10.59
N GLY A 360 -14.40 -1.88 10.74
CA GLY A 360 -15.23 -2.32 9.61
C GLY A 360 -14.87 -3.69 9.04
N ILE A 361 -13.95 -4.45 9.66
CA ILE A 361 -13.55 -5.78 9.22
C ILE A 361 -14.18 -6.86 10.10
N ARG A 362 -14.61 -7.96 9.47
CA ARG A 362 -14.94 -9.22 10.14
C ARG A 362 -14.07 -10.34 9.61
N ILE A 363 -13.65 -11.22 10.50
CA ILE A 363 -12.78 -12.36 10.19
C ILE A 363 -13.39 -13.62 10.77
N LYS A 364 -13.50 -14.66 9.95
CA LYS A 364 -13.78 -16.03 10.41
C LYS A 364 -12.64 -16.94 9.96
N ILE A 365 -12.48 -18.06 10.67
CA ILE A 365 -11.54 -19.11 10.30
C ILE A 365 -12.35 -20.32 9.86
N VAL A 366 -12.02 -20.89 8.70
CA VAL A 366 -12.71 -22.04 8.12
C VAL A 366 -11.76 -23.24 8.08
N SER A 367 -12.18 -24.36 8.66
CA SER A 367 -11.39 -25.59 8.63
C SER A 367 -11.11 -26.02 7.20
N LEU A 368 -9.85 -26.35 6.93
CA LEU A 368 -9.41 -26.86 5.64
C LEU A 368 -9.87 -28.31 5.38
N GLU A 369 -10.34 -29.01 6.41
CA GLU A 369 -10.79 -30.39 6.35
C GLU A 369 -12.31 -30.49 6.23
N THR A 370 -13.03 -29.78 7.11
CA THR A 370 -14.49 -29.90 7.20
C THR A 370 -15.23 -28.81 6.41
N GLY A 371 -14.56 -27.70 6.08
CA GLY A 371 -15.20 -26.52 5.47
C GLY A 371 -16.12 -25.76 6.43
N GLU A 372 -16.05 -26.05 7.74
CA GLU A 372 -16.85 -25.40 8.76
C GLU A 372 -16.09 -24.28 9.48
N CYS A 373 -16.83 -23.29 10.00
CA CYS A 373 -16.26 -22.24 10.83
C CYS A 373 -15.74 -22.82 12.14
N VAL A 374 -14.53 -22.44 12.54
CA VAL A 374 -13.88 -22.91 13.77
C VAL A 374 -13.68 -21.78 14.77
N GLY A 375 -13.61 -22.17 16.04
CA GLY A 375 -13.41 -21.26 17.17
C GLY A 375 -11.96 -20.82 17.36
N PRO A 376 -11.68 -20.12 18.48
CA PRO A 376 -10.34 -19.63 18.79
C PRO A 376 -9.33 -20.77 18.93
N ASN A 377 -8.07 -20.46 18.59
CA ASN A 377 -6.90 -21.34 18.63
C ASN A 377 -6.97 -22.56 17.69
N VAL A 378 -7.94 -22.61 16.77
CA VAL A 378 -8.02 -23.63 15.73
C VAL A 378 -7.55 -23.03 14.40
N LYS A 379 -6.66 -23.72 13.71
CA LYS A 379 -6.10 -23.27 12.43
C LYS A 379 -7.08 -23.54 11.29
N GLY A 380 -7.12 -22.64 10.33
CA GLY A 380 -7.90 -22.79 9.11
C GLY A 380 -7.63 -21.68 8.10
N GLU A 381 -8.35 -21.67 7.00
CA GLU A 381 -8.31 -20.57 6.03
C GLU A 381 -8.98 -19.33 6.62
N ILE A 382 -8.35 -18.17 6.45
CA ILE A 382 -8.87 -16.88 6.88
C ILE A 382 -9.88 -16.40 5.84
N TYR A 383 -11.09 -16.09 6.29
CA TYR A 383 -12.14 -15.52 5.47
C TYR A 383 -12.44 -14.12 5.99
N VAL A 384 -12.56 -13.15 5.07
CA VAL A 384 -12.69 -11.74 5.41
C VAL A 384 -13.98 -11.16 4.84
N LYS A 385 -14.69 -10.38 5.64
CA LYS A 385 -15.68 -9.41 5.16
C LYS A 385 -15.16 -8.03 5.47
N SER A 386 -14.84 -7.29 4.42
CA SER A 386 -14.31 -5.93 4.51
C SER A 386 -15.33 -4.91 4.01
N VAL A 387 -15.26 -3.70 4.54
CA VAL A 387 -15.85 -2.51 3.90
C VAL A 387 -14.99 -2.01 2.74
N SER A 388 -13.70 -2.36 2.71
CA SER A 388 -12.72 -2.04 1.67
C SER A 388 -12.61 -3.12 0.59
N ASN A 389 -13.73 -3.68 0.14
CA ASN A 389 -13.70 -4.71 -0.92
C ASN A 389 -13.14 -4.14 -2.23
N MET A 390 -12.33 -4.93 -2.92
CA MET A 390 -12.02 -4.70 -4.33
C MET A 390 -13.29 -4.70 -5.18
N ILE A 391 -13.22 -4.04 -6.33
CA ILE A 391 -14.20 -4.21 -7.41
C ILE A 391 -13.99 -5.58 -8.08
N GLY A 392 -12.72 -5.95 -8.30
CA GLY A 392 -12.33 -7.22 -8.88
C GLY A 392 -10.93 -7.20 -9.46
N TYR A 393 -10.44 -8.39 -9.81
CA TYR A 393 -9.26 -8.61 -10.62
C TYR A 393 -9.49 -8.17 -12.06
N ALA A 394 -8.51 -7.45 -12.60
CA ALA A 394 -8.44 -7.12 -14.01
C ALA A 394 -8.30 -8.41 -14.84
N TYR A 395 -9.17 -8.57 -15.83
CA TYR A 395 -9.13 -9.66 -16.82
C TYR A 395 -9.19 -11.10 -16.25
N ASP A 396 -9.71 -11.29 -15.03
CA ASP A 396 -9.83 -12.61 -14.39
C ASP A 396 -11.21 -12.79 -13.72
N MET A 397 -12.24 -12.92 -14.56
CA MET A 397 -13.64 -13.10 -14.10
C MET A 397 -13.82 -14.38 -13.28
N LYS A 398 -13.12 -15.46 -13.64
CA LYS A 398 -13.17 -16.72 -12.88
C LYS A 398 -12.70 -16.51 -11.44
N LYS A 399 -11.57 -15.82 -11.25
CA LYS A 399 -11.07 -15.52 -9.92
C LYS A 399 -12.00 -14.57 -9.15
N ASN A 400 -12.62 -13.59 -9.81
CA ASN A 400 -13.62 -12.71 -9.18
C ASN A 400 -14.76 -13.50 -8.55
N VAL A 401 -15.30 -14.49 -9.27
CA VAL A 401 -16.40 -15.32 -8.76
C VAL A 401 -15.93 -16.28 -7.67
N LEU A 402 -14.79 -16.95 -7.86
CA LEU A 402 -14.31 -17.97 -6.93
C LEU A 402 -13.69 -17.42 -5.64
N SER A 403 -13.31 -16.15 -5.62
CA SER A 403 -12.72 -15.47 -4.46
C SER A 403 -13.71 -15.24 -3.32
N TYR A 404 -15.02 -15.35 -3.55
CA TYR A 404 -16.03 -15.18 -2.52
C TYR A 404 -16.80 -16.49 -2.27
N ASP A 405 -17.26 -16.70 -1.04
CA ASP A 405 -18.27 -17.71 -0.74
C ASP A 405 -19.69 -17.18 -1.03
N GLU A 406 -20.68 -18.06 -0.96
CA GLU A 406 -22.11 -17.76 -1.18
C GLU A 406 -22.69 -16.73 -0.20
N HIS A 407 -21.97 -16.43 0.89
CA HIS A 407 -22.35 -15.45 1.88
C HIS A 407 -21.56 -14.15 1.75
N GLY A 408 -20.73 -14.01 0.72
CA GLY A 408 -19.93 -12.81 0.44
C GLY A 408 -18.69 -12.66 1.32
N TRP A 409 -18.15 -13.74 1.88
CA TRP A 409 -16.82 -13.72 2.51
C TRP A 409 -15.73 -13.94 1.48
N PHE A 410 -14.71 -13.09 1.50
CA PHE A 410 -13.52 -13.23 0.68
C PHE A 410 -12.60 -14.33 1.25
N LYS A 411 -12.20 -15.27 0.40
CA LYS A 411 -11.26 -16.36 0.70
C LYS A 411 -9.84 -15.85 0.48
N THR A 412 -9.07 -15.66 1.56
CA THR A 412 -7.75 -15.03 1.43
C THR A 412 -6.72 -15.97 0.81
N GLY A 413 -6.92 -17.29 0.92
CA GLY A 413 -5.89 -18.29 0.62
C GLY A 413 -4.75 -18.34 1.65
N ASP A 414 -4.86 -17.56 2.73
CA ASP A 414 -3.92 -17.56 3.86
C ASP A 414 -4.48 -18.39 5.02
N VAL A 415 -3.62 -19.13 5.70
CA VAL A 415 -3.94 -19.96 6.87
C VAL A 415 -3.57 -19.22 8.13
N GLY A 416 -4.45 -19.24 9.12
CA GLY A 416 -4.25 -18.60 10.41
C GLY A 416 -5.18 -19.12 11.48
N TYR A 417 -5.10 -18.49 12.65
CA TYR A 417 -6.02 -18.68 13.77
C TYR A 417 -6.11 -17.38 14.57
N TYR A 418 -7.15 -17.25 15.39
CA TYR A 418 -7.24 -16.16 16.36
C TYR A 418 -7.32 -16.71 17.78
N THR A 419 -6.83 -15.96 18.76
CA THR A 419 -6.86 -16.35 20.18
C THR A 419 -8.16 -15.91 20.87
N ASN A 420 -8.38 -16.32 22.13
CA ASN A 420 -9.55 -15.92 22.92
C ASN A 420 -9.68 -14.39 23.07
N ASP A 421 -8.57 -13.64 23.02
CA ASP A 421 -8.53 -12.18 23.05
C ASP A 421 -8.52 -11.53 21.64
N CYS A 422 -8.96 -12.30 20.64
CA CYS A 422 -9.15 -11.88 19.25
C CYS A 422 -7.88 -11.43 18.52
N CYS A 423 -6.70 -11.85 18.98
CA CYS A 423 -5.45 -11.62 18.26
C CYS A 423 -5.29 -12.63 17.12
N LEU A 424 -5.07 -12.14 15.90
CA LEU A 424 -4.89 -12.95 14.71
C LEU A 424 -3.41 -13.33 14.53
N PHE A 425 -3.17 -14.58 14.17
CA PHE A 425 -1.86 -15.13 13.84
C PHE A 425 -1.90 -15.71 12.42
N ILE A 426 -0.91 -15.36 11.61
CA ILE A 426 -0.74 -15.88 10.26
C ILE A 426 0.24 -17.05 10.30
N VAL A 427 -0.19 -18.20 9.78
CA VAL A 427 0.61 -19.43 9.74
C VAL A 427 1.34 -19.55 8.41
N GLY A 428 0.68 -19.22 7.30
CA GLY A 428 1.28 -19.35 5.96
C GLY A 428 0.22 -19.28 4.86
N ARG A 429 0.58 -19.68 3.63
CA ARG A 429 -0.37 -19.71 2.50
C ARG A 429 -0.74 -21.13 2.12
N ILE A 430 -2.02 -21.36 1.79
CA ILE A 430 -2.50 -22.68 1.35
C ILE A 430 -1.64 -23.26 0.23
N LYS A 431 -1.23 -22.43 -0.74
CA LYS A 431 -0.42 -22.85 -1.89
C LYS A 431 1.05 -23.13 -1.58
N GLU A 432 1.55 -22.65 -0.44
CA GLU A 432 2.93 -22.81 -0.01
C GLU A 432 3.07 -23.96 1.01
N LEU A 433 1.95 -24.46 1.55
CA LEU A 433 1.93 -25.67 2.38
C LEU A 433 2.20 -26.90 1.49
N MET A 434 3.26 -27.64 1.77
CA MET A 434 3.48 -28.97 1.20
C MET A 434 2.55 -30.00 1.87
N ILE A 435 2.18 -31.05 1.14
CA ILE A 435 1.46 -32.19 1.70
C ILE A 435 2.46 -33.34 1.84
N TYR A 436 2.77 -33.72 3.08
CA TYR A 436 3.65 -34.85 3.38
C TYR A 436 2.90 -35.90 4.21
N LYS A 437 2.75 -37.11 3.65
CA LYS A 437 2.01 -38.23 4.27
C LYS A 437 0.58 -37.88 4.74
N GLY A 438 -0.12 -37.04 3.96
CA GLY A 438 -1.49 -36.60 4.27
C GLY A 438 -1.58 -35.38 5.20
N LEU A 439 -0.47 -34.96 5.79
CA LEU A 439 -0.39 -33.78 6.66
C LEU A 439 0.08 -32.58 5.84
N ARG A 440 -0.56 -31.43 6.01
CA ARG A 440 -0.02 -30.18 5.48
C ARG A 440 1.22 -29.82 6.30
N VAL A 441 2.24 -29.23 5.68
CA VAL A 441 3.55 -28.89 6.27
C VAL A 441 4.00 -27.57 5.66
N ASP A 442 4.39 -26.63 6.50
CA ASP A 442 4.94 -25.34 6.08
C ASP A 442 6.45 -25.49 5.94
N ILE A 443 6.98 -25.04 4.80
CA ILE A 443 8.40 -25.10 4.47
C ILE A 443 8.83 -23.69 4.15
N PHE A 444 8.96 -22.90 5.20
CA PHE A 444 9.67 -21.63 5.15
C PHE A 444 10.98 -21.81 5.91
N CYS A 445 12.11 -21.53 5.26
CA CYS A 445 13.45 -21.42 5.85
C CYS A 445 13.86 -22.56 6.83
N GLY A 446 13.85 -23.82 6.36
CA GLY A 446 14.59 -24.92 7.00
C GLY A 446 13.99 -25.58 8.25
N VAL A 447 12.79 -25.18 8.70
CA VAL A 447 12.12 -25.82 9.85
C VAL A 447 10.82 -26.49 9.38
N VAL A 448 10.76 -27.82 9.53
CA VAL A 448 9.57 -28.63 9.20
C VAL A 448 8.61 -28.60 10.39
N ARG A 449 7.44 -27.97 10.25
CA ARG A 449 6.34 -28.10 11.23
C ARG A 449 5.25 -28.98 10.64
N VAL A 450 5.01 -30.12 11.29
CA VAL A 450 3.96 -31.09 10.93
C VAL A 450 2.63 -30.60 11.50
N PHE A 451 1.58 -30.56 10.67
CA PHE A 451 0.24 -30.17 11.07
C PHE A 451 -0.51 -31.46 11.42
N GLN A 452 -0.75 -31.70 12.72
CA GLN A 452 -1.66 -32.76 13.19
C GLN A 452 -3.07 -32.20 13.37
#